data_AF-A0A0L1JQT9-F1
#
_entry.id   AF-A0A0L1JQT9-F1
#
_cell.length_a   1.000
_cell.length_b   1.000
_cell.length_c   1.000
_cell.angle_alpha   90.00
_cell.angle_beta   90.00
_cell.angle_gamma   90.00
#
_symmetry.space_group_name_H-M   'P 1'
#
loop_
_entity.id
_entity.type
_entity.pdbx_description
1 polymer ?
#
loop_
_entity_poly.entity_id
_entity_poly.type
_entity_poly.pdbx_seq_one_letter_code
_entity_poly.pdbx_strand_id
1 'polypeptide(L)'
;MIYEQDTFFHLTGLGQLGLVFVSLVLAGVTFSLALKLMRGGSLWVRVGVALVVYVAFVWLSPQVYYQYFRILIEGLPSQIVLDPYPDIEAALRRLVFLDTPTISHHAQGFLGWGLIALAVGGRRRETSP
;
A
#
# COMPACT_ATOMS: atom_id res chain seq x y z
N MET A 1 -1.23 -2.81 24.49
CA MET A 1 -1.98 -2.07 23.44
C MET A 1 -2.01 -2.91 22.17
N ILE A 2 -3.03 -2.79 21.30
CA ILE A 2 -3.25 -3.68 20.13
C ILE A 2 -2.04 -3.75 19.17
N TYR A 3 -1.19 -2.72 19.12
CA TYR A 3 -0.08 -2.59 18.16
C TYR A 3 1.33 -2.69 18.78
N GLU A 4 1.46 -3.21 20.00
CA GLU A 4 2.76 -3.20 20.72
C GLU A 4 3.90 -3.97 20.03
N GLN A 5 3.58 -4.85 19.07
CA GLN A 5 4.59 -5.60 18.31
C GLN A 5 5.05 -4.90 17.03
N ASP A 6 4.49 -3.71 16.71
CA ASP A 6 4.85 -3.01 15.48
C ASP A 6 6.22 -2.35 15.59
N THR A 7 7.09 -2.65 14.63
CA THR A 7 8.41 -2.02 14.48
C THR A 7 8.34 -0.49 14.50
N PHE A 8 7.21 0.09 14.08
CA PHE A 8 6.93 1.52 14.16
C PHE A 8 7.21 2.11 15.57
N PHE A 9 6.77 1.44 16.64
CA PHE A 9 6.94 1.94 18.01
C PHE A 9 8.35 1.76 18.56
N HIS A 10 9.19 0.97 17.89
CA HIS A 10 10.59 0.78 18.25
C HIS A 10 11.55 1.77 17.58
N LEU A 11 11.05 2.59 16.63
CA LEU A 11 11.83 3.63 15.98
C LEU A 11 11.92 4.89 16.84
N THR A 12 12.99 5.66 16.64
CA THR A 12 13.06 7.03 17.15
C THR A 12 11.96 7.89 16.53
N GLY A 13 11.60 9.02 17.16
CA GLY A 13 10.56 9.91 16.64
C GLY A 13 10.84 10.41 15.21
N LEU A 14 12.12 10.67 14.87
CA LEU A 14 12.54 10.98 13.49
C LEU A 14 12.36 9.78 12.55
N GLY A 15 12.68 8.57 13.01
CA GLY A 15 12.46 7.34 12.25
C GLY A 15 10.98 7.08 11.95
N GLN A 16 10.09 7.39 12.90
CA GLN A 16 8.64 7.31 12.70
C GLN A 16 8.14 8.34 11.67
N LEU A 17 8.56 9.61 11.80
CA LEU A 17 8.16 10.67 10.88
C LEU A 17 8.62 10.39 9.44
N GLY A 18 9.87 9.94 9.27
CA GLY A 18 10.37 9.56 7.94
C GLY A 18 9.62 8.35 7.37
N LEU A 19 9.23 7.38 8.19
CA LEU A 19 8.44 6.23 7.73
C LEU A 19 7.04 6.64 7.29
N VAL A 20 6.39 7.54 8.02
CA VAL A 20 5.10 8.14 7.61
C VAL A 20 5.27 8.86 6.28
N PHE A 21 6.30 9.69 6.12
CA PHE A 21 6.57 10.39 4.88
C PHE A 21 6.78 9.44 3.69
N VAL A 22 7.62 8.41 3.85
CA VAL A 22 7.84 7.38 2.82
C VAL A 22 6.53 6.68 2.45
N SER A 23 5.71 6.34 3.45
CA SER A 23 4.41 5.69 3.24
C SER A 23 3.44 6.58 2.46
N LEU A 24 3.38 7.87 2.77
CA LEU A 24 2.55 8.85 2.06
C LEU A 24 3.01 9.05 0.62
N VAL A 25 4.32 9.14 0.38
CA VAL A 25 4.88 9.24 -0.98
C VAL A 25 4.52 7.99 -1.78
N LEU A 26 4.72 6.80 -1.22
CA LEU A 26 4.42 5.55 -1.90
C LEU A 26 2.91 5.42 -2.20
N ALA A 27 2.06 5.78 -1.25
CA ALA A 27 0.61 5.84 -1.46
C ALA A 27 0.24 6.83 -2.59
N GLY A 28 0.79 8.04 -2.58
CA GLY A 28 0.55 9.05 -3.61
C GLY A 28 0.97 8.60 -5.01
N VAL A 29 2.13 7.96 -5.14
CA VAL A 29 2.60 7.34 -6.39
C VAL A 29 1.63 6.25 -6.85
N THR A 30 1.19 5.40 -5.93
CA THR A 30 0.25 4.30 -6.20
C THR A 30 -1.08 4.81 -6.70
N PHE A 31 -1.66 5.82 -6.03
CA PHE A 31 -2.90 6.46 -6.47
C PHE A 31 -2.74 7.13 -7.84
N SER A 32 -1.63 7.83 -8.08
CA SER A 32 -1.36 8.48 -9.36
C SER A 32 -1.26 7.46 -10.51
N LEU A 33 -0.60 6.32 -10.28
CA LEU A 33 -0.51 5.23 -11.23
C LEU A 33 -1.88 4.60 -11.50
N ALA A 34 -2.63 4.27 -10.45
CA ALA A 34 -3.98 3.72 -10.55
C ALA A 34 -4.90 4.61 -11.37
N LEU A 35 -4.92 5.92 -11.09
CA LEU A 35 -5.72 6.90 -11.84
C LEU A 35 -5.36 6.92 -13.32
N LYS A 36 -4.06 6.83 -13.67
CA LYS A 36 -3.61 6.78 -15.06
C LYS A 36 -4.06 5.49 -15.77
N LEU A 37 -3.93 4.34 -15.09
CA LEU A 37 -4.29 3.03 -15.65
C LEU A 37 -5.81 2.82 -15.78
N MET A 38 -6.62 3.49 -14.94
CA MET A 38 -8.07 3.39 -14.95
C MET A 38 -8.76 4.25 -16.02
N ARG A 39 -8.03 5.13 -16.74
CA ARG A 39 -8.63 6.08 -17.69
C ARG A 39 -9.29 5.34 -18.85
N GLY A 40 -10.54 5.70 -19.15
CA GLY A 40 -11.30 5.14 -20.28
C GLY A 40 -11.76 3.69 -20.10
N GLY A 41 -11.46 3.04 -18.98
CA GLY A 41 -11.86 1.66 -18.70
C GLY A 41 -13.33 1.52 -18.27
N SER A 42 -13.93 0.37 -18.55
CA SER A 42 -15.19 -0.03 -17.93
C SER A 42 -15.04 -0.19 -16.41
N LEU A 43 -16.14 -0.18 -15.65
CA LEU A 43 -16.09 -0.34 -14.18
C LEU A 43 -15.31 -1.59 -13.77
N TRP A 44 -15.56 -2.73 -14.43
CA TRP A 44 -14.88 -3.99 -14.16
C TRP A 44 -13.37 -3.93 -14.41
N VAL A 45 -12.96 -3.29 -15.51
CA VAL A 45 -11.53 -3.06 -15.80
C VAL A 45 -10.90 -2.20 -14.71
N ARG A 46 -11.58 -1.14 -14.27
CA ARG A 46 -11.07 -0.23 -13.25
C ARG A 46 -10.93 -0.90 -11.89
N VAL A 47 -11.89 -1.73 -11.50
CA VAL A 47 -11.81 -2.53 -10.27
C VAL A 47 -10.69 -3.57 -10.38
N GLY A 48 -10.55 -4.25 -11.53
CA GLY A 48 -9.43 -5.17 -11.78
C GLY A 48 -8.07 -4.47 -11.65
N VAL A 49 -7.92 -3.29 -12.25
CA VAL A 49 -6.72 -2.45 -12.11
C VAL A 49 -6.47 -2.05 -10.65
N ALA A 50 -7.52 -1.68 -9.90
CA ALA A 50 -7.39 -1.33 -8.48
C ALA A 50 -6.79 -2.50 -7.67
N LEU A 51 -7.32 -3.71 -7.88
CA LEU A 51 -6.86 -4.92 -7.19
C LEU A 51 -5.43 -5.29 -7.58
N VAL A 52 -5.08 -5.23 -8.87
CA VAL A 52 -3.71 -5.51 -9.34
C VAL A 52 -2.72 -4.51 -8.76
N VAL A 53 -3.04 -3.22 -8.80
CA VAL A 53 -2.18 -2.16 -8.23
C VAL A 53 -2.05 -2.33 -6.71
N TYR A 54 -3.14 -2.67 -6.03
CA TYR A 54 -3.13 -2.94 -4.60
C TYR A 54 -2.21 -4.13 -4.24
N VAL A 55 -2.36 -5.27 -4.93
CA VAL A 55 -1.52 -6.45 -4.72
C VAL A 55 -0.05 -6.10 -4.99
N ALA A 56 0.24 -5.38 -6.08
CA ALA A 56 1.59 -4.92 -6.38
C ALA A 56 2.16 -4.00 -5.29
N PHE A 57 1.36 -3.10 -4.72
CA PHE A 57 1.78 -2.25 -3.60
C PHE A 57 2.13 -3.07 -2.36
N VAL A 58 1.25 -4.00 -1.97
CA VAL A 58 1.47 -4.87 -0.80
C VAL A 58 2.73 -5.70 -0.99
N TRP A 59 2.97 -6.21 -2.19
CA TRP A 59 4.15 -7.01 -2.52
C TRP A 59 5.44 -6.18 -2.58
N LEU A 60 5.42 -4.97 -3.15
CA LEU A 60 6.62 -4.14 -3.34
C LEU A 60 7.01 -3.30 -2.11
N SER A 61 6.03 -2.89 -1.30
CA SER A 61 6.28 -2.00 -0.16
C SER A 61 7.27 -2.52 0.90
N PRO A 62 7.36 -3.84 1.22
CA PRO A 62 8.37 -4.36 2.14
C PRO A 62 9.80 -4.03 1.70
N GLN A 63 10.07 -4.06 0.40
CA GLN A 63 11.39 -3.73 -0.13
C GLN A 63 11.74 -2.26 0.05
N VAL A 64 10.77 -1.36 -0.15
CA VAL A 64 10.95 0.08 0.04
C VAL A 64 11.19 0.39 1.53
N TYR A 65 10.38 -0.20 2.41
CA TYR A 65 10.56 -0.03 3.86
C TYR A 65 11.88 -0.61 4.35
N TYR A 66 12.32 -1.74 3.80
CA TYR A 66 13.62 -2.32 4.12
C TYR A 66 14.76 -1.37 3.76
N GLN A 67 14.72 -0.74 2.57
CA GLN A 67 15.75 0.23 2.20
C GLN A 67 15.71 1.48 3.10
N TYR A 68 14.53 1.92 3.52
CA TYR A 68 14.41 2.98 4.52
C TYR A 68 15.06 2.58 5.85
N PHE A 69 14.80 1.37 6.35
CA PHE A 69 15.42 0.88 7.59
C PHE A 69 16.93 0.71 7.49
N ARG A 70 17.47 0.35 6.33
CA ARG A 70 18.93 0.29 6.09
C ARG A 70 19.62 1.65 6.22
N ILE A 71 18.90 2.75 5.99
CA ILE A 71 19.44 4.10 6.20
C ILE A 71 19.46 4.44 7.69
N LEU A 72 18.50 3.92 8.47
CA LEU A 72 18.36 4.23 9.90
C LEU A 72 19.19 3.33 10.81
N ILE A 73 19.38 2.08 10.44
CA ILE A 73 19.98 1.04 11.28
C ILE A 73 21.26 0.57 10.59
N GLU A 74 22.40 0.89 11.22
CA GLU A 74 23.71 0.49 10.73
C GLU A 74 23.87 -1.05 10.79
N GLY A 75 24.55 -1.61 9.78
CA GLY A 75 24.86 -3.03 9.73
C GLY A 75 23.79 -3.95 9.11
N LEU A 76 22.64 -3.42 8.66
CA LEU A 76 21.70 -4.23 7.89
C LEU A 76 22.26 -4.63 6.51
N PRO A 77 22.18 -5.92 6.15
CA PRO A 77 22.73 -6.41 4.89
C PRO A 77 22.00 -5.81 3.68
N SER A 78 22.73 -5.70 2.56
CA SER A 78 22.10 -5.38 1.28
C SER A 78 21.48 -6.63 0.71
N GLN A 79 20.16 -6.78 0.85
CA GLN A 79 19.43 -7.93 0.33
C GLN A 79 18.06 -7.53 -0.25
N ILE A 80 17.55 -8.41 -1.11
CA ILE A 80 16.18 -8.35 -1.60
C ILE A 80 15.32 -9.11 -0.58
N VAL A 81 14.29 -8.44 -0.05
CA VAL A 81 13.33 -9.01 0.90
C VAL A 81 11.97 -9.27 0.26
N LEU A 82 11.89 -9.14 -1.08
CA LEU A 82 10.70 -9.49 -1.85
C LEU A 82 10.61 -10.99 -2.00
N ASP A 83 9.42 -11.52 -1.77
CA ASP A 83 9.09 -12.86 -2.20
C ASP A 83 9.09 -12.95 -3.74
N PRO A 84 9.39 -14.11 -4.33
CA PRO A 84 9.46 -14.27 -5.79
C PRO A 84 8.14 -13.96 -6.51
N TYR A 85 7.02 -14.07 -5.80
CA TYR A 85 5.68 -13.81 -6.32
C TYR A 85 4.83 -13.10 -5.26
N PRO A 86 3.84 -12.28 -5.68
CA PRO A 86 2.92 -11.66 -4.75
C PRO A 86 2.00 -12.69 -4.10
N ASP A 87 1.88 -12.63 -2.77
CA ASP A 87 0.88 -13.39 -2.01
C ASP A 87 -0.49 -12.70 -2.10
N ILE A 88 -1.29 -13.14 -3.07
CA ILE A 88 -2.62 -12.60 -3.34
C ILE A 88 -3.57 -12.87 -2.17
N GLU A 89 -3.47 -14.04 -1.53
CA GLU A 89 -4.35 -14.39 -0.42
C GLU A 89 -4.11 -13.46 0.76
N ALA A 90 -2.84 -13.27 1.15
CA ALA A 90 -2.49 -12.35 2.23
C ALA A 90 -2.95 -10.91 1.92
N ALA A 91 -2.78 -10.43 0.69
CA ALA A 91 -3.27 -9.12 0.27
C ALA A 91 -4.80 -9.02 0.43
N LEU A 92 -5.56 -10.02 -0.03
CA LEU A 92 -7.02 -10.03 0.12
C LEU A 92 -7.44 -10.09 1.58
N ARG A 93 -6.77 -10.88 2.43
CA ARG A 93 -7.06 -10.94 3.87
C ARG A 93 -6.84 -9.58 4.54
N ARG A 94 -5.82 -8.82 4.14
CA ARG A 94 -5.60 -7.44 4.61
C ARG A 94 -6.67 -6.48 4.13
N LEU A 95 -7.15 -6.63 2.89
CA LEU A 95 -8.24 -5.83 2.32
C LEU A 95 -9.55 -5.98 3.13
N VAL A 96 -9.80 -7.17 3.67
CA VAL A 96 -10.96 -7.45 4.54
C VAL A 96 -10.64 -7.40 6.04
N PHE A 97 -9.47 -6.88 6.41
CA PHE A 97 -9.03 -6.71 7.81
C PHE A 97 -9.01 -8.01 8.65
N LEU A 98 -8.70 -9.15 8.02
CA LEU A 98 -8.61 -10.47 8.66
C LEU A 98 -7.18 -10.91 9.02
N ASP A 99 -6.18 -10.06 8.78
CA ASP A 99 -4.77 -10.34 9.10
C ASP A 99 -4.40 -9.87 10.52
N THR A 100 -3.19 -10.18 10.96
CA THR A 100 -2.61 -9.73 12.23
C THR A 100 -2.79 -8.23 12.40
N PRO A 101 -3.29 -7.74 13.55
CA PRO A 101 -3.66 -6.34 13.73
C PRO A 101 -2.42 -5.47 13.92
N THR A 102 -1.80 -5.07 12.81
CA THR A 102 -0.71 -4.09 12.77
C THR A 102 -1.20 -2.79 12.13
N ILE A 103 -0.59 -1.66 12.48
CA ILE A 103 -0.89 -0.36 11.85
C ILE A 103 -0.65 -0.44 10.35
N SER A 104 0.42 -1.11 9.94
CA SER A 104 0.76 -1.28 8.52
C SER A 104 -0.30 -2.07 7.77
N HIS A 105 -0.80 -3.18 8.32
CA HIS A 105 -1.86 -3.97 7.67
C HIS A 105 -3.17 -3.20 7.56
N HIS A 106 -3.58 -2.46 8.60
CA HIS A 106 -4.76 -1.61 8.51
C HIS A 106 -4.60 -0.50 7.47
N ALA A 107 -3.44 0.18 7.46
CA ALA A 107 -3.13 1.20 6.46
C ALA A 107 -3.16 0.64 5.04
N GLN A 108 -2.64 -0.58 4.83
CA GLN A 108 -2.74 -1.29 3.55
C GLN A 108 -4.19 -1.59 3.19
N GLY A 109 -5.02 -2.06 4.13
CA GLY A 109 -6.45 -2.25 3.91
C GLY A 109 -7.16 -0.96 3.49
N PHE A 110 -6.91 0.16 4.17
CA PHE A 110 -7.44 1.47 3.81
C PHE A 110 -6.98 1.94 2.42
N LEU A 111 -5.71 1.72 2.07
CA LEU A 111 -5.21 2.03 0.74
C LEU A 111 -5.94 1.22 -0.34
N GLY A 112 -6.15 -0.08 -0.11
CA GLY A 112 -6.92 -0.95 -1.02
C GLY A 112 -8.35 -0.45 -1.22
N TRP A 113 -9.05 -0.12 -0.14
CA TRP A 113 -10.40 0.48 -0.22
C TRP A 113 -10.40 1.85 -0.91
N GLY A 114 -9.37 2.67 -0.69
CA GLY A 114 -9.19 3.93 -1.40
C GLY A 114 -9.07 3.74 -2.92
N LEU A 115 -8.30 2.75 -3.36
CA LEU A 115 -8.16 2.41 -4.78
C LEU A 115 -9.48 1.92 -5.39
N ILE A 116 -10.24 1.09 -4.66
CA ILE A 116 -11.57 0.63 -5.08
C ILE A 116 -12.54 1.81 -5.17
N ALA A 117 -12.54 2.71 -4.20
CA ALA A 117 -13.38 3.91 -4.22
C ALA A 117 -13.07 4.79 -5.43
N LEU A 118 -11.79 4.96 -5.79
CA LEU A 118 -11.40 5.66 -7.02
C LEU A 118 -11.90 4.94 -8.28
N ALA A 119 -11.83 3.61 -8.32
CA ALA A 119 -12.33 2.80 -9.43
C ALA A 119 -13.85 2.93 -9.61
N VAL A 120 -14.62 3.12 -8.53
CA VAL A 120 -16.07 3.32 -8.60
C VAL A 120 -16.41 4.79 -8.92
N GLY A 121 -15.74 5.76 -8.28
CA GLY A 121 -16.11 7.18 -8.31
C GLY A 121 -15.85 7.92 -9.64
N GLY A 122 -14.83 7.54 -10.40
CA GLY A 122 -14.41 8.27 -11.62
C GLY A 122 -15.36 8.28 -12.83
N ARG A 123 -16.61 7.78 -12.72
CA ARG A 123 -17.62 7.85 -13.82
C ARG A 123 -18.58 9.06 -13.74
N ARG A 124 -18.54 9.88 -12.68
CA ARG A 124 -19.54 10.95 -12.43
C ARG A 124 -19.35 12.27 -13.20
N ARG A 125 -18.51 12.35 -14.24
CA ARG A 125 -18.24 13.62 -14.96
C ARG A 125 -18.80 13.73 -16.39
N GLU A 126 -19.57 12.76 -16.86
CA GLU A 126 -20.17 12.78 -18.21
C GLU A 126 -21.70 12.72 -18.15
N THR A 127 -22.34 13.68 -17.47
CA THR A 127 -23.75 14.04 -17.74
C THR A 127 -23.97 15.49 -17.31
N SER A 128 -23.76 16.42 -18.21
CA SER A 128 -24.50 17.69 -18.20
C SER A 128 -25.13 17.87 -19.58
N PRO A 129 -26.44 18.19 -19.65
CA PRO A 129 -27.26 18.17 -20.85
C PRO A 129 -26.86 19.23 -21.88
#